data_AF-A0A7G1IMM9-F1
#
_entry.id   AF-A0A7G1IMM9-F1
#
_cell.length_a   1.000
_cell.length_b   1.000
_cell.length_c   1.000
_cell.angle_alpha   90.00
_cell.angle_beta   90.00
_cell.angle_gamma   90.00
#
_symmetry.space_group_name_H-M   'P 1'
#
loop_
_entity.id
_entity.type
_entity.pdbx_description
1 polymer ?
#
loop_
_entity_poly.entity_id
_entity_poly.type
_entity_poly.pdbx_seq_one_letter_code
_entity_poly.pdbx_strand_id
1 'polypeptide(L)'
;MLTVASPNAIDPCALSLNENPFPPLPAVRAALIRSIDAVNRYPEFLPQRLRELIAAHIGMPVDQVVLGAGATGVVMQALRAVTVPGDAIAMAAPTFDGYPIVAQLAGLTVVTVPLDDYGHHDLGALADAADDARVVVLCRPHNPTGTLEPVPAVLRFLSRVPLTPWCCSTRRT
;
A
#
# COMPACT_ATOMS: atom_id res chain seq x y z
N MET A 1 -35.17 10.80 12.98
CA MET A 1 -34.13 9.95 12.37
C MET A 1 -34.10 10.32 10.89
N LEU A 2 -33.20 11.23 10.49
CA LEU A 2 -33.09 11.64 9.08
C LEU A 2 -32.39 10.51 8.32
N THR A 3 -33.16 9.73 7.58
CA THR A 3 -32.62 8.82 6.56
C THR A 3 -32.01 9.68 5.47
N VAL A 4 -30.69 9.88 5.52
CA VAL A 4 -29.96 10.41 4.37
C VAL A 4 -30.02 9.33 3.31
N ALA A 5 -30.79 9.56 2.24
CA ALA A 5 -30.79 8.69 1.09
C ALA A 5 -29.36 8.60 0.54
N SER A 6 -28.87 7.38 0.29
CA SER A 6 -27.56 7.18 -0.33
C SER A 6 -27.51 7.88 -1.69
N PRO A 7 -26.40 8.54 -2.03
CA PRO A 7 -26.26 9.18 -3.34
C PRO A 7 -26.35 8.13 -4.46
N ASN A 8 -26.76 8.57 -5.66
CA ASN A 8 -26.80 7.67 -6.82
C ASN A 8 -25.39 7.28 -7.24
N ALA A 9 -25.20 6.01 -7.58
CA ALA A 9 -23.97 5.50 -8.15
C ALA A 9 -23.72 6.08 -9.56
N ILE A 10 -22.46 6.37 -9.87
CA ILE A 10 -21.95 6.71 -11.20
C ILE A 10 -21.47 5.41 -11.83
N ASP A 11 -21.92 5.12 -13.06
CA ASP A 11 -21.62 3.87 -13.79
C ASP A 11 -21.74 2.60 -12.92
N PRO A 12 -22.97 2.22 -12.50
CA PRO A 12 -23.18 1.16 -11.51
C PRO A 12 -22.70 -0.23 -11.95
N CYS A 13 -22.33 -0.41 -13.22
CA CYS A 13 -21.80 -1.66 -13.75
C CYS A 13 -20.25 -1.72 -13.72
N ALA A 14 -19.56 -0.62 -13.43
CA ALA A 14 -18.11 -0.56 -13.30
C ALA A 14 -17.64 -1.17 -11.97
N LEU A 15 -17.58 -2.50 -11.89
CA LEU A 15 -17.31 -3.25 -10.64
C LEU A 15 -15.96 -3.97 -10.62
N SER A 16 -15.06 -3.67 -11.56
CA SER A 16 -13.81 -4.43 -11.77
C SER A 16 -12.58 -3.88 -11.04
N LEU A 17 -12.61 -2.62 -10.58
CA LEU A 17 -11.41 -1.90 -10.09
C LEU A 17 -11.49 -1.42 -8.64
N ASN A 18 -12.51 -1.83 -7.88
CA ASN A 18 -12.76 -1.39 -6.50
C ASN A 18 -12.92 0.15 -6.35
N GLU A 19 -13.38 0.83 -7.41
CA GLU A 19 -13.66 2.26 -7.35
C GLU A 19 -14.88 2.53 -6.47
N ASN A 20 -14.89 3.69 -5.81
CA ASN A 20 -16.07 4.11 -5.07
C ASN A 20 -17.17 4.51 -6.07
N PRO A 21 -18.34 3.83 -6.10
CA PRO A 21 -19.37 4.12 -7.08
C PRO A 21 -20.07 5.46 -6.82
N PHE A 22 -19.88 6.08 -5.65
CA PHE A 22 -20.54 7.33 -5.29
C PHE A 22 -19.69 8.55 -5.66
N PRO A 23 -20.33 9.70 -5.97
CA PRO A 23 -19.62 10.94 -6.19
C PRO A 23 -18.78 11.34 -4.96
N PRO A 24 -17.67 12.07 -5.13
CA PRO A 24 -16.92 12.63 -4.02
C PRO A 24 -17.81 13.47 -3.09
N LEU A 25 -17.46 13.49 -1.80
CA LEU A 25 -18.18 14.30 -0.81
C LEU A 25 -18.29 15.77 -1.26
N PRO A 26 -19.40 16.48 -0.97
CA PRO A 26 -19.59 17.86 -1.42
C PRO A 26 -18.43 18.80 -1.07
N ALA A 27 -17.84 18.65 0.12
CA ALA A 27 -16.68 19.43 0.55
C ALA A 27 -15.42 19.15 -0.30
N VAL A 28 -15.20 17.89 -0.71
CA VAL A 28 -14.11 17.49 -1.59
C VAL A 28 -14.32 18.09 -2.98
N ARG A 29 -15.54 18.00 -3.53
CA ARG A 29 -15.88 18.60 -4.82
C ARG A 29 -15.65 20.11 -4.82
N ALA A 30 -16.07 20.80 -3.77
CA ALA A 30 -15.86 22.24 -3.62
C ALA A 30 -14.37 22.61 -3.53
N ALA A 31 -13.55 21.80 -2.84
CA ALA A 31 -12.11 22.00 -2.77
C ALA A 31 -11.43 21.81 -4.14
N LEU A 32 -11.81 20.77 -4.89
CA LEU A 32 -11.31 20.53 -6.25
C LEU A 32 -11.65 21.69 -7.19
N ILE A 33 -12.91 22.17 -7.18
CA ILE A 33 -13.33 23.32 -8.00
C ILE A 33 -12.51 24.56 -7.67
N ARG A 34 -12.29 24.89 -6.38
CA ARG A 34 -11.46 26.04 -5.99
C ARG A 34 -9.98 25.90 -6.41
N SER A 35 -9.49 24.67 -6.58
CA SER A 35 -8.09 24.45 -6.99
C SER A 35 -7.85 24.62 -8.49
N ILE A 36 -8.90 24.71 -9.31
CA ILE A 36 -8.77 24.67 -10.78
C ILE A 36 -7.95 25.83 -11.35
N ASP A 37 -8.08 27.02 -10.76
CA ASP A 37 -7.37 28.23 -11.21
C ASP A 37 -5.87 28.20 -10.88
N ALA A 38 -5.42 27.24 -10.06
CA ALA A 38 -4.04 27.11 -9.61
C ALA A 38 -3.29 25.92 -10.23
N VAL A 39 -3.95 25.09 -11.06
CA VAL A 39 -3.35 23.83 -11.58
C VAL A 39 -2.17 24.04 -12.52
N ASN A 40 -2.00 25.27 -13.06
CA ASN A 40 -0.83 25.66 -13.85
C ASN A 40 0.41 26.01 -13.00
N ARG A 41 0.31 25.91 -11.67
CA ARG A 41 1.39 26.19 -10.72
C ARG A 41 1.79 24.91 -10.02
N TYR A 42 3.08 24.78 -9.71
CA TYR A 42 3.54 23.71 -8.84
C TYR A 42 2.92 23.83 -7.44
N PRO A 43 2.59 22.71 -6.79
CA PRO A 43 2.21 22.70 -5.37
C PRO A 43 3.43 23.03 -4.49
N GLU A 44 3.26 22.96 -3.16
CA GLU A 44 4.37 23.01 -2.20
C GLU A 44 5.49 22.06 -2.63
N PHE A 45 6.70 22.60 -2.84
CA PHE A 45 7.86 21.84 -3.31
C PHE A 45 8.21 20.70 -2.35
N LEU A 46 8.18 20.99 -1.05
CA LEU A 46 8.13 20.00 0.00
C LEU A 46 6.70 20.03 0.58
N PRO A 47 5.89 18.97 0.39
CA PRO A 47 4.47 18.96 0.77
C PRO A 47 4.27 18.84 2.29
N GLN A 48 4.81 19.80 3.04
CA GLN A 48 4.87 19.80 4.50
C GLN A 48 3.48 19.86 5.10
N ARG A 49 2.60 20.72 4.57
CA ARG A 49 1.24 20.89 5.10
C ARG A 49 0.44 19.59 5.06
N LEU A 50 0.49 18.85 3.95
CA LEU A 50 -0.26 17.60 3.81
C LEU A 50 0.31 16.51 4.74
N ARG A 51 1.63 16.45 4.90
CA ARG A 51 2.26 15.53 5.86
C ARG A 51 1.83 15.81 7.29
N GLU A 52 1.81 17.08 7.70
CA GLU A 52 1.37 17.51 9.04
C GLU A 52 -0.10 17.14 9.29
N LEU A 53 -0.98 17.36 8.32
CA LEU A 53 -2.40 16.99 8.43
C LEU A 53 -2.60 15.49 8.59
N ILE A 54 -1.90 14.67 7.80
CA ILE A 54 -1.98 13.21 7.90
C ILE A 54 -1.42 12.74 9.23
N ALA A 55 -0.24 13.22 9.61
CA ALA A 55 0.44 12.91 10.87
C ALA A 55 -0.46 13.20 12.08
N ALA A 56 -1.08 14.37 12.13
CA ALA A 56 -2.03 14.75 13.17
C ALA A 56 -3.29 13.85 13.17
N HIS A 57 -3.81 13.50 11.99
CA HIS A 57 -5.00 12.65 11.88
C HIS A 57 -4.77 11.23 12.40
N ILE A 58 -3.60 10.63 12.12
CA ILE A 58 -3.26 9.26 12.52
C ILE A 58 -2.46 9.19 13.84
N GLY A 59 -2.12 10.33 14.44
CA GLY A 59 -1.40 10.41 15.71
C GLY A 59 0.09 10.02 15.63
N MET A 60 0.76 10.28 14.50
CA MET A 60 2.16 9.94 14.27
C MET A 60 3.06 11.17 14.12
N PRO A 61 4.38 11.05 14.36
CA PRO A 61 5.36 12.07 13.99
C PRO A 61 5.38 12.37 12.49
N VAL A 62 5.60 13.64 12.11
CA VAL A 62 5.59 14.09 10.70
C VAL A 62 6.70 13.45 9.86
N ASP A 63 7.84 13.14 10.48
CA ASP A 63 8.97 12.45 9.85
C ASP A 63 8.68 10.98 9.50
N GLN A 64 7.61 10.40 10.05
CA GLN A 64 7.11 9.06 9.70
C GLN A 64 6.07 9.06 8.57
N VAL A 65 5.75 10.21 7.99
CA VAL A 65 4.79 10.32 6.88
C VAL A 65 5.52 10.62 5.58
N VAL A 66 5.37 9.76 4.57
CA VAL A 66 5.83 10.00 3.20
C VAL A 66 4.62 10.13 2.26
N LEU A 67 4.78 10.92 1.20
CA LEU A 67 3.74 11.15 0.19
C LEU A 67 4.18 10.59 -1.16
N GLY A 68 3.24 9.97 -1.86
CA GLY A 68 3.42 9.45 -3.20
C GLY A 68 2.15 9.60 -4.02
N ALA A 69 2.27 9.42 -5.34
CA ALA A 69 1.13 9.41 -6.26
C ALA A 69 0.32 8.10 -6.08
N GLY A 70 -0.57 8.11 -5.10
CA GLY A 70 -1.32 6.92 -4.67
C GLY A 70 -0.44 5.90 -3.93
N ALA A 71 -1.07 4.81 -3.48
CA ALA A 71 -0.39 3.75 -2.74
C ALA A 71 0.74 3.11 -3.57
N THR A 72 0.53 2.90 -4.87
CA THR A 72 1.54 2.36 -5.80
C THR A 72 2.81 3.22 -5.84
N GLY A 73 2.67 4.55 -5.83
CA GLY A 73 3.80 5.47 -5.79
C GLY A 73 4.61 5.33 -4.48
N VAL A 74 3.93 5.21 -3.35
CA VAL A 74 4.57 5.00 -2.03
C VAL A 74 5.27 3.64 -1.96
N VAL A 75 4.63 2.57 -2.46
CA VAL A 75 5.24 1.23 -2.51
C VAL A 75 6.50 1.25 -3.37
N MET A 76 6.46 1.85 -4.56
CA MET A 76 7.64 1.95 -5.43
C MET A 76 8.78 2.75 -4.79
N GLN A 77 8.48 3.85 -4.08
CA GLN A 77 9.48 4.59 -3.31
C GLN A 77 10.09 3.74 -2.20
N ALA A 78 9.27 2.99 -1.45
CA ALA A 78 9.74 2.09 -0.41
C ALA A 78 10.64 1.00 -0.98
N LEU A 79 10.22 0.31 -2.04
CA LEU A 79 11.04 -0.73 -2.69
C LEU A 79 12.39 -0.17 -3.14
N ARG A 80 12.42 0.98 -3.82
CA ARG A 80 13.67 1.62 -4.26
C ARG A 80 14.58 2.04 -3.11
N ALA A 81 14.02 2.34 -1.94
CA ALA A 81 14.80 2.70 -0.76
C ALA A 81 15.42 1.47 -0.07
N VAL A 82 14.75 0.31 -0.13
CA VAL A 82 15.13 -0.86 0.67
C VAL A 82 15.77 -2.01 -0.13
N THR A 83 15.66 -1.98 -1.47
CA THR A 83 16.10 -3.06 -2.37
C THR A 83 17.05 -2.59 -3.47
N VAL A 84 17.74 -3.54 -4.10
CA VAL A 84 18.45 -3.38 -5.37
C VAL A 84 17.99 -4.44 -6.38
N PRO A 85 18.18 -4.24 -7.70
CA PRO A 85 17.84 -5.27 -8.68
C PRO A 85 18.51 -6.61 -8.37
N GLY A 86 17.74 -7.69 -8.46
CA GLY A 86 18.15 -9.05 -8.07
C GLY A 86 17.74 -9.45 -6.64
N ASP A 87 17.39 -8.50 -5.77
CA ASP A 87 16.81 -8.83 -4.46
C ASP A 87 15.45 -9.53 -4.64
N ALA A 88 15.08 -10.35 -3.66
CA ALA A 88 13.81 -11.06 -3.64
C ALA A 88 12.73 -10.31 -2.85
N ILE A 89 11.48 -10.46 -3.29
CA ILE A 89 10.28 -9.98 -2.60
C ILE A 89 9.27 -11.13 -2.46
N ALA A 90 8.86 -11.41 -1.23
CA ALA A 90 7.87 -12.44 -0.92
C ALA A 90 6.45 -11.85 -0.83
N MET A 91 5.47 -12.54 -1.40
CA MET A 91 4.05 -12.15 -1.34
C MET A 91 3.13 -13.36 -1.56
N ALA A 92 1.85 -13.23 -1.23
CA ALA A 92 0.87 -14.25 -1.56
C ALA A 92 0.51 -14.25 -3.07
N ALA A 93 0.06 -15.39 -3.59
CA ALA A 93 -0.53 -15.52 -4.93
C ALA A 93 -1.84 -16.34 -4.88
N PRO A 94 -2.95 -15.82 -5.46
CA PRO A 94 -3.10 -14.50 -6.06
C PRO A 94 -3.06 -13.36 -5.02
N THR A 95 -2.77 -12.12 -5.47
CA THR A 95 -2.87 -10.90 -4.64
C THR A 95 -3.18 -9.68 -5.53
N PHE A 96 -3.18 -8.47 -4.98
CA PHE A 96 -3.34 -7.24 -5.78
C PHE A 96 -2.23 -7.12 -6.83
N ASP A 97 -2.61 -7.08 -8.11
CA ASP A 97 -1.69 -7.06 -9.25
C ASP A 97 -0.66 -5.93 -9.23
N GLY A 98 -0.93 -4.84 -8.49
CA GLY A 98 0.04 -3.77 -8.32
C GLY A 98 1.35 -4.22 -7.71
N TYR A 99 1.35 -5.19 -6.78
CA TYR A 99 2.58 -5.67 -6.13
C TYR A 99 3.55 -6.39 -7.08
N PRO A 100 3.15 -7.41 -7.85
CA PRO A 100 4.05 -8.04 -8.82
C PRO A 100 4.49 -7.05 -9.91
N ILE A 101 3.64 -6.13 -10.34
CA ILE A 101 4.01 -5.10 -11.33
C ILE A 101 5.13 -4.19 -10.79
N VAL A 102 4.98 -3.63 -9.59
CA VAL A 102 6.01 -2.74 -9.03
C VAL A 102 7.29 -3.49 -8.67
N ALA A 103 7.20 -4.75 -8.26
CA ALA A 103 8.36 -5.62 -8.02
C ALA A 103 9.17 -5.83 -9.31
N GLN A 104 8.51 -6.15 -10.42
CA GLN A 104 9.15 -6.30 -11.72
C GLN A 104 9.78 -4.98 -12.19
N LEU A 105 9.08 -3.85 -12.02
CA LEU A 105 9.61 -2.52 -12.35
C LEU A 105 10.83 -2.13 -11.50
N ALA A 106 10.96 -2.68 -10.30
CA ALA A 106 12.12 -2.51 -9.43
C ALA A 106 13.25 -3.54 -9.70
N GLY A 107 13.03 -4.49 -10.62
CA GLY A 107 14.01 -5.54 -10.96
C GLY A 107 14.14 -6.63 -9.89
N LEU A 108 13.07 -6.89 -9.14
CA LEU A 108 13.06 -7.87 -8.04
C LEU A 108 12.61 -9.25 -8.51
N THR A 109 13.14 -10.29 -7.87
CA THR A 109 12.65 -11.67 -8.01
C THR A 109 11.42 -11.86 -7.12
N VAL A 110 10.29 -12.21 -7.71
CA VAL A 110 9.05 -12.43 -6.95
C VAL A 110 9.00 -13.88 -6.43
N VAL A 111 8.89 -14.03 -5.11
CA VAL A 111 8.64 -15.31 -4.43
C VAL A 111 7.17 -15.34 -4.01
N THR A 112 6.42 -16.35 -4.46
CA THR A 112 4.99 -16.44 -4.20
C THR A 112 4.65 -17.56 -3.22
N VAL A 113 3.76 -17.27 -2.27
CA VAL A 113 3.16 -18.23 -1.35
C VAL A 113 1.68 -18.40 -1.71
N PRO A 114 1.16 -19.63 -1.89
CA PRO A 114 -0.27 -19.80 -2.16
C PRO A 114 -1.13 -19.32 -0.98
N LEU A 115 -2.33 -18.84 -1.27
CA LEU A 115 -3.36 -18.67 -0.24
C LEU A 115 -3.82 -20.03 0.28
N ASP A 116 -4.44 -20.05 1.46
CA ASP A 116 -5.14 -21.23 1.94
C ASP A 116 -6.46 -21.48 1.17
N ASP A 117 -7.10 -22.61 1.45
CA ASP A 117 -8.35 -23.03 0.80
C ASP A 117 -9.52 -22.05 1.01
N TYR A 118 -9.39 -21.12 1.96
CA TYR A 118 -10.39 -20.09 2.28
C TYR A 118 -10.00 -18.71 1.76
N GLY A 119 -8.88 -18.58 1.04
CA GLY A 119 -8.40 -17.33 0.48
C GLY A 119 -7.73 -16.41 1.49
N HIS A 120 -7.26 -16.95 2.63
CA HIS A 120 -6.42 -16.26 3.61
C HIS A 120 -4.94 -16.39 3.28
N HIS A 121 -4.13 -15.49 3.85
CA HIS A 121 -2.69 -15.62 3.77
C HIS A 121 -2.23 -16.82 4.59
N ASP A 122 -1.40 -17.70 4.01
CA ASP A 122 -0.57 -18.59 4.82
C ASP A 122 0.56 -17.75 5.46
N LEU A 123 0.26 -17.14 6.61
CA LEU A 123 1.21 -16.33 7.37
C LEU A 123 2.42 -17.14 7.85
N GLY A 124 2.29 -18.46 7.96
CA GLY A 124 3.38 -19.35 8.32
C GLY A 124 4.41 -19.41 7.21
N ALA A 125 3.96 -19.85 6.03
CA ALA A 125 4.78 -19.97 4.84
C ALA A 125 5.26 -18.60 4.31
N LEU A 126 4.46 -17.54 4.48
CA LEU A 126 4.87 -16.19 4.11
C LEU A 126 6.01 -15.65 5.00
N ALA A 127 6.04 -16.04 6.28
CA ALA A 127 7.18 -15.73 7.15
C ALA A 127 8.42 -16.52 6.74
N ASP A 128 8.27 -17.81 6.43
CA ASP A 128 9.38 -18.65 5.97
C ASP A 128 9.97 -18.11 4.65
N ALA A 129 9.12 -17.69 3.71
CA ALA A 129 9.55 -17.05 2.47
C ALA A 129 10.23 -15.68 2.71
N ALA A 130 9.95 -15.02 3.82
CA ALA A 130 10.57 -13.75 4.19
C ALA A 130 12.01 -13.92 4.71
N ASP A 131 12.45 -15.13 5.06
CA ASP A 131 13.82 -15.38 5.52
C ASP A 131 14.87 -15.10 4.43
N ASP A 132 14.53 -15.44 3.18
CA ASP A 132 15.40 -15.24 2.01
C ASP A 132 15.01 -13.99 1.18
N ALA A 133 13.93 -13.29 1.54
CA ALA A 133 13.45 -12.13 0.83
C ALA A 133 13.83 -10.81 1.52
N ARG A 134 14.22 -9.80 0.73
CA ARG A 134 14.52 -8.47 1.24
C ARG A 134 13.26 -7.72 1.71
N VAL A 135 12.12 -8.03 1.09
CA VAL A 135 10.82 -7.44 1.38
C VAL A 135 9.77 -8.55 1.42
N VAL A 136 8.82 -8.44 2.36
CA VAL A 136 7.61 -9.25 2.36
C VAL A 136 6.38 -8.34 2.30
N VAL A 137 5.38 -8.72 1.50
CA VAL A 137 4.13 -7.98 1.33
C VAL A 137 2.99 -8.74 1.97
N LEU A 138 2.26 -8.06 2.87
CA LEU A 138 1.01 -8.53 3.44
C LEU A 138 -0.13 -7.59 3.02
N CYS A 139 -0.99 -8.03 2.09
CA CYS A 139 -2.16 -7.26 1.65
C CYS A 139 -3.34 -7.51 2.61
N ARG A 140 -3.74 -6.50 3.40
CA ARG A 140 -4.73 -6.63 4.48
C ARG A 140 -5.62 -5.37 4.60
N PRO A 141 -6.94 -5.43 4.32
CA PRO A 141 -7.69 -6.57 3.80
C PRO A 141 -7.13 -7.10 2.48
N HIS A 142 -7.28 -8.41 2.24
CA HIS A 142 -6.74 -9.04 1.07
C HIS A 142 -7.56 -8.68 -0.18
N ASN A 143 -6.86 -8.38 -1.28
CA ASN A 143 -7.43 -8.24 -2.61
C ASN A 143 -6.81 -9.37 -3.46
N PRO A 144 -7.60 -10.29 -4.06
CA PRO A 144 -9.03 -10.13 -4.39
C PRO A 144 -10.04 -10.78 -3.45
N THR A 145 -9.60 -11.55 -2.44
CA THR A 145 -10.52 -12.42 -1.68
C THR A 145 -11.38 -11.69 -0.66
N GLY A 146 -11.01 -10.46 -0.25
CA GLY A 146 -11.71 -9.69 0.77
C GLY A 146 -11.48 -10.17 2.21
N THR A 147 -10.66 -11.20 2.41
CA THR A 147 -10.35 -11.74 3.74
C THR A 147 -9.56 -10.74 4.58
N LEU A 148 -9.66 -10.86 5.90
CA LEU A 148 -8.99 -9.96 6.85
C LEU A 148 -8.30 -10.76 7.94
N GLU A 149 -6.96 -10.77 7.91
CA GLU A 149 -6.20 -11.43 8.96
C GLU A 149 -6.41 -10.78 10.33
N PRO A 150 -6.62 -11.53 11.42
CA PRO A 150 -6.73 -10.96 12.76
C PRO A 150 -5.43 -10.26 13.19
N VAL A 151 -5.54 -9.12 13.88
CA VAL A 151 -4.36 -8.37 14.37
C VAL A 151 -3.38 -9.26 15.18
N PRO A 152 -3.82 -10.14 16.10
CA PRO A 152 -2.90 -11.01 16.82
C PRO A 152 -2.11 -11.97 15.92
N ALA A 153 -2.69 -12.42 14.80
CA ALA A 153 -2.01 -13.28 13.84
C ALA A 153 -0.95 -12.50 13.07
N VAL A 154 -1.25 -11.25 12.66
CA VAL A 154 -0.29 -10.35 12.02
C VAL A 154 0.88 -10.02 12.95
N LEU A 155 0.63 -9.76 14.24
CA LEU A 155 1.71 -9.50 15.19
C LEU A 155 2.64 -10.71 15.38
N ARG A 156 2.07 -11.93 15.41
CA ARG A 156 2.88 -13.17 15.43
C ARG A 156 3.69 -13.33 14.15
N PHE A 157 3.09 -13.06 12.99
CA PHE A 157 3.79 -13.03 11.71
C PHE A 157 4.98 -12.06 11.74
N LEU A 158 4.75 -10.80 12.13
CA LEU A 158 5.80 -9.77 12.20
C LEU A 158 6.93 -10.14 13.17
N SER A 159 6.64 -10.89 14.24
CA SER A 159 7.67 -11.37 15.17
C SER A 159 8.57 -12.46 14.58
N ARG A 160 8.15 -13.10 13.49
CA ARG A 160 8.94 -14.12 12.76
C ARG A 160 9.71 -13.53 11.58
N VAL A 161 9.26 -12.41 11.02
CA VAL A 161 9.95 -11.75 9.90
C VAL A 161 11.32 -11.24 10.38
N PRO A 162 12.43 -11.59 9.71
CA PRO A 162 13.75 -11.15 10.13
C PRO A 162 13.86 -9.63 10.13
N LEU A 163 14.28 -9.08 11.27
CA LEU A 163 14.79 -7.71 11.32
C LEU A 163 16.20 -7.74 10.74
N THR A 164 16.35 -7.71 9.42
CA THR A 164 17.68 -7.43 8.86
C THR A 164 18.06 -6.02 9.29
N PRO A 165 19.15 -5.84 10.06
CA PRO A 165 19.68 -4.51 10.30
C PRO A 165 19.94 -3.91 8.93
N TRP A 166 19.49 -2.67 8.73
CA TRP A 166 19.93 -1.86 7.61
C TRP A 166 21.43 -1.61 7.77
N CYS A 167 22.24 -2.63 7.49
CA CYS A 167 23.66 -2.47 7.40
C CYS A 167 23.86 -1.74 6.08
N CYS A 168 24.04 -0.42 6.17
CA CYS A 168 24.56 0.42 5.12
C CYS A 168 26.03 0.00 4.84
N SER A 169 26.28 -1.28 4.56
CA SER A 169 27.57 -1.75 4.11
C SER A 169 27.64 -1.44 2.63
N THR A 170 28.38 -0.39 2.31
CA THR A 170 29.10 -0.28 1.04
C THR A 170 29.48 -1.67 0.55
N ARG A 171 28.94 -2.07 -0.62
CA ARG A 171 29.29 -3.32 -1.29
C ARG A 171 30.81 -3.47 -1.26
N ARG A 172 31.29 -4.59 -0.70
CA ARG A 172 32.59 -5.13 -1.08
C ARG A 172 32.45 -5.61 -2.53
N THR A 173 32.92 -4.79 -3.44
CA THR A 173 33.68 -5.17 -4.65
C THR A 173 34.48 -3.96 -5.07
#